data_AF-A0A9R0XFT2-F1
#
_entry.id   AF-A0A9R0XFT2-F1
#
_cell.length_a   1.000
_cell.length_b   1.000
_cell.length_c   1.000
_cell.angle_alpha   90.00
_cell.angle_beta   90.00
_cell.angle_gamma   90.00
#
_symmetry.space_group_name_H-M   'P 1'
#
loop_
_entity.id
_entity.type
_entity.pdbx_description
1 polymer ?
#
loop_
_entity_poly.entity_id
_entity_poly.type
_entity_poly.pdbx_seq_one_letter_code
_entity_poly.pdbx_strand_id
1 'polypeptide(L)'
;MQGTRDMSAKGGKALVQSDAGKYVAWSGVDQPELAAEGLGCGLLLLRPLSFALPHYADCHKFGYVLRGSGVAGVLPVATGDASPAARERVVRLEAGDVIATRTGEVSWWYNDSDGDAGDLSIVFMGDTERAVSPGDMSYFFLAGGNSVLGGFDAGLLAGAWPGVTKEQAAAVFRSQPAVLLTGLSKKLPGVRPREDDRKRLVVNAGQVAAGTLKTLTAADMAALGGLGISVVLGRLEPGAARAPWVLREGAAQLVYVARGSARVQVSSSAGGETLLLDEEVAAGSVFVVPRFTVTLISAGADGAQWVSLIKSARPAVEHLTGGGSVLGGLTAQVVQASLSVAPELVELLGGRSAEPSH
;
A
#
# COMPACT_ATOMS: atom_id res chain seq x y z
N MET A 1 -5.93 -29.10 1.00
CA MET A 1 -6.10 -28.40 2.29
C MET A 1 -5.04 -27.31 2.37
N GLN A 2 -5.45 -26.04 2.31
CA GLN A 2 -4.60 -24.95 2.79
C GLN A 2 -4.34 -25.26 4.27
N GLY A 3 -3.08 -25.45 4.66
CA GLY A 3 -2.74 -25.64 6.08
C GLY A 3 -3.22 -24.44 6.89
N THR A 4 -3.56 -24.67 8.16
CA THR A 4 -3.87 -23.62 9.14
C THR A 4 -2.68 -22.67 9.27
N ARG A 5 -2.65 -21.64 8.41
CA ARG A 5 -1.72 -20.51 8.53
C ARG A 5 -2.38 -19.46 9.39
N ASP A 6 -1.59 -18.85 10.25
CA ASP A 6 -2.03 -17.74 11.08
C ASP A 6 -2.33 -16.53 10.20
N MET A 7 -3.62 -16.16 10.14
CA MET A 7 -4.11 -15.00 9.39
C MET A 7 -4.39 -13.79 10.30
N SER A 8 -4.04 -13.87 11.58
CA SER A 8 -4.34 -12.83 12.56
C SER A 8 -3.76 -11.49 12.14
N ALA A 9 -4.53 -10.43 12.35
CA ALA A 9 -4.11 -9.09 12.02
C ALA A 9 -3.11 -8.57 13.05
N LYS A 10 -1.90 -8.21 12.61
CA LYS A 10 -0.84 -7.74 13.51
C LYS A 10 -0.48 -6.27 13.24
N GLY A 11 -0.05 -5.59 14.30
CA GLY A 11 0.58 -4.27 14.21
C GLY A 11 1.97 -4.36 13.58
N GLY A 12 2.41 -3.25 12.97
CA GLY A 12 3.74 -3.17 12.35
C GLY A 12 4.85 -2.95 13.39
N LYS A 13 6.07 -3.33 13.04
CA LYS A 13 7.27 -3.12 13.88
C LYS A 13 8.13 -2.00 13.30
N ALA A 14 8.66 -1.14 14.16
CA ALA A 14 9.60 -0.12 13.73
C ALA A 14 10.93 -0.78 13.33
N LEU A 15 11.30 -0.68 12.05
CA LEU A 15 12.63 -1.10 11.56
C LEU A 15 13.66 0.02 11.72
N VAL A 16 13.21 1.26 11.63
CA VAL A 16 14.01 2.46 11.84
C VAL A 16 13.21 3.41 12.72
N GLN A 17 13.84 3.95 13.75
CA GLN A 17 13.28 4.99 14.60
C GLN A 17 14.39 5.93 15.06
N SER A 18 14.19 7.22 14.83
CA SER A 18 15.11 8.29 15.23
C SER A 18 14.35 9.60 15.43
N ASP A 19 15.06 10.68 15.74
CA ASP A 19 14.43 12.00 15.87
C ASP A 19 13.88 12.54 14.55
N ALA A 20 14.34 12.00 13.40
CA ALA A 20 13.84 12.31 12.07
C ALA A 20 12.46 11.69 11.80
N GLY A 21 12.05 10.68 12.58
CA GLY A 21 10.80 9.95 12.39
C GLY A 21 10.98 8.44 12.51
N LYS A 22 10.15 7.68 11.80
CA LYS A 22 10.19 6.22 11.85
C LYS A 22 9.77 5.58 10.54
N TYR A 23 10.29 4.38 10.29
CA TYR A 23 9.79 3.47 9.27
C TYR A 23 9.31 2.19 9.96
N VAL A 24 8.01 1.93 9.84
CA VAL A 24 7.34 0.74 10.37
C VAL A 24 7.10 -0.23 9.23
N ALA A 25 7.34 -1.52 9.44
CA ALA A 25 7.10 -2.57 8.45
C ALA A 25 6.25 -3.69 9.05
N TRP A 26 5.51 -4.37 8.17
CA TRP A 26 4.85 -5.63 8.47
C TRP A 26 5.59 -6.72 7.73
N SER A 27 6.22 -7.62 8.47
CA SER A 27 7.06 -8.65 7.87
C SER A 27 6.26 -9.90 7.52
N GLY A 28 6.63 -10.54 6.40
CA GLY A 28 6.11 -11.84 6.02
C GLY A 28 6.40 -12.94 7.06
N VAL A 29 7.44 -12.78 7.88
CA VAL A 29 7.74 -13.70 8.99
C VAL A 29 6.70 -13.60 10.10
N ASP A 30 6.28 -12.38 10.43
CA ASP A 30 5.29 -12.14 11.48
C ASP A 30 3.86 -12.35 10.98
N GLN A 31 3.61 -12.05 9.69
CA GLN A 31 2.33 -12.24 9.01
C GLN A 31 2.51 -13.10 7.75
N PRO A 32 2.44 -14.44 7.88
CA PRO A 32 2.73 -15.38 6.79
C PRO A 32 1.91 -15.19 5.51
N GLU A 33 0.68 -14.64 5.60
CA GLU A 33 -0.14 -14.38 4.41
C GLU A 33 0.41 -13.26 3.52
N LEU A 34 1.17 -12.32 4.07
CA LEU A 34 1.91 -11.34 3.25
C LEU A 34 2.90 -12.06 2.33
N ALA A 35 3.66 -13.01 2.88
CA ALA A 35 4.61 -13.80 2.10
C ALA A 35 3.89 -14.73 1.10
N ALA A 36 2.81 -15.38 1.54
CA ALA A 36 2.07 -16.34 0.73
C ALA A 36 1.40 -15.71 -0.51
N GLU A 37 0.93 -14.47 -0.39
CA GLU A 37 0.28 -13.74 -1.48
C GLU A 37 1.22 -12.74 -2.19
N GLY A 38 2.47 -12.64 -1.74
CA GLY A 38 3.46 -11.72 -2.29
C GLY A 38 3.04 -10.26 -2.15
N LEU A 39 2.61 -9.87 -0.94
CA LEU A 39 2.15 -8.53 -0.60
C LEU A 39 3.10 -7.92 0.45
N GLY A 40 3.46 -6.66 0.28
CA GLY A 40 4.30 -5.93 1.25
C GLY A 40 3.64 -4.66 1.75
N CYS A 41 3.91 -4.31 3.02
CA CYS A 41 3.43 -3.07 3.64
C CYS A 41 4.54 -2.35 4.42
N GLY A 42 4.55 -1.03 4.36
CA GLY A 42 5.34 -0.19 5.23
C GLY A 42 4.70 1.16 5.49
N LEU A 43 5.11 1.83 6.56
CA LEU A 43 4.62 3.15 6.94
C LEU A 43 5.82 4.04 7.25
N LEU A 44 6.00 5.08 6.44
CA LEU A 44 6.98 6.12 6.64
C LEU A 44 6.35 7.29 7.39
N LEU A 45 6.97 7.68 8.49
CA LEU A 45 6.67 8.92 9.22
C LEU A 45 7.91 9.80 9.22
N LEU A 46 7.78 11.03 8.73
CA LEU A 46 8.81 12.05 8.71
C LEU A 46 8.38 13.26 9.55
N ARG A 47 9.15 13.57 10.59
CA ARG A 47 9.02 14.82 11.36
C ARG A 47 9.39 16.04 10.51
N PRO A 48 9.02 17.27 10.91
CA PRO A 48 9.46 18.48 10.21
C PRO A 48 10.98 18.52 10.00
N LEU A 49 11.41 19.06 8.85
CA LEU A 49 12.79 19.09 8.40
C LEU A 49 13.50 17.73 8.46
N SER A 50 12.84 16.67 8.02
CA SER A 50 13.43 15.34 7.98
C SER A 50 13.30 14.67 6.63
N PHE A 51 14.27 13.80 6.34
CA PHE A 51 14.52 13.28 5.01
C PHE A 51 14.83 11.78 5.03
N ALA A 52 14.14 11.02 4.20
CA ALA A 52 14.48 9.65 3.86
C ALA A 52 15.51 9.62 2.73
N LEU A 53 16.69 9.08 3.01
CA LEU A 53 17.85 8.98 2.13
C LEU A 53 17.51 8.25 0.82
N PRO A 54 18.18 8.58 -0.30
CA PRO A 54 17.93 7.92 -1.59
C PRO A 54 18.12 6.40 -1.53
N HIS A 55 17.12 5.69 -2.03
CA HIS A 55 17.10 4.23 -2.09
C HIS A 55 16.24 3.73 -3.24
N TYR A 56 16.48 2.50 -3.69
CA TYR A 56 15.54 1.78 -4.54
C TYR A 56 14.91 0.61 -3.76
N ALA A 57 13.72 0.19 -4.19
CA ALA A 57 13.03 -0.97 -3.63
C ALA A 57 13.08 -2.17 -4.59
N ASP A 58 12.96 -3.39 -4.06
CA ASP A 58 12.84 -4.62 -4.84
C ASP A 58 11.41 -4.90 -5.36
N CYS A 59 10.44 -4.06 -5.02
CA CYS A 59 9.03 -4.27 -5.35
C CYS A 59 8.37 -3.08 -6.04
N HIS A 60 7.34 -3.39 -6.84
CA HIS A 60 6.39 -2.42 -7.36
C HIS A 60 5.48 -1.98 -6.22
N LYS A 61 5.39 -0.67 -5.97
CA LYS A 61 4.60 -0.15 -4.84
C LYS A 61 3.93 1.18 -5.17
N PHE A 62 2.88 1.49 -4.42
CA PHE A 62 2.38 2.85 -4.29
C PHE A 62 2.58 3.36 -2.87
N GLY A 63 2.66 4.67 -2.72
CA GLY A 63 2.53 5.37 -1.43
C GLY A 63 1.21 6.13 -1.39
N TYR A 64 0.44 6.00 -0.31
CA TYR A 64 -0.71 6.85 -0.03
C TYR A 64 -0.40 7.78 1.15
N VAL A 65 -0.53 9.08 0.94
CA VAL A 65 -0.28 10.09 1.97
C VAL A 65 -1.45 10.14 2.93
N LEU A 66 -1.26 9.59 4.13
CA LEU A 66 -2.27 9.56 5.18
C LEU A 66 -2.47 10.94 5.82
N ARG A 67 -1.39 11.69 6.00
CA ARG A 67 -1.38 13.00 6.68
C ARG A 67 -0.17 13.82 6.25
N GLY A 68 -0.35 15.14 6.26
CA GLY A 68 0.72 16.11 6.09
C GLY A 68 1.00 16.45 4.63
N SER A 69 2.10 17.15 4.40
CA SER A 69 2.63 17.48 3.09
C SER A 69 4.13 17.25 3.07
N GLY A 70 4.69 17.02 1.90
CA GLY A 70 6.13 16.98 1.70
C GLY A 70 6.51 16.97 0.24
N VAL A 71 7.76 16.61 -0.01
CA VAL A 71 8.35 16.52 -1.34
C VAL A 71 8.93 15.14 -1.52
N ALA A 72 8.75 14.56 -2.70
CA ALA A 72 9.40 13.32 -3.08
C ALA A 72 10.15 13.48 -4.39
N GLY A 73 11.29 12.81 -4.49
CA GLY A 73 12.02 12.62 -5.74
C GLY A 73 11.92 11.18 -6.19
N VAL A 74 11.70 10.97 -7.49
CA VAL A 74 11.74 9.65 -8.13
C VAL A 74 12.57 9.75 -9.39
N LEU A 75 13.70 9.04 -9.41
CA LEU A 75 14.54 8.85 -10.59
C LEU A 75 14.16 7.53 -11.26
N PRO A 76 13.56 7.56 -12.46
CA PRO A 76 13.14 6.36 -13.16
C PRO A 76 14.33 5.51 -13.61
N VAL A 77 14.13 4.19 -13.69
CA VAL A 77 15.10 3.29 -14.33
C VAL A 77 15.24 3.66 -15.80
N ALA A 78 16.48 3.91 -16.25
CA ALA A 78 16.80 4.09 -17.65
C ALA A 78 16.67 2.74 -18.39
N THR A 79 15.61 2.57 -19.19
CA THR A 79 15.44 1.39 -20.06
C THR A 79 15.53 1.80 -21.53
N GLY A 80 16.40 1.12 -22.30
CA GLY A 80 16.53 1.31 -23.76
C GLY A 80 17.09 2.67 -24.18
N ASP A 81 16.74 3.10 -25.40
CA ASP A 81 17.22 4.33 -26.07
C ASP A 81 16.88 5.64 -25.31
N ALA A 82 16.06 5.57 -24.25
CA ALA A 82 15.69 6.71 -23.40
C ALA A 82 16.72 7.02 -22.29
N SER A 83 17.85 6.30 -22.23
CA SER A 83 18.88 6.44 -21.20
C SER A 83 19.39 7.88 -20.96
N PRO A 84 19.58 8.75 -21.98
CA PRO A 84 19.98 10.14 -21.76
C PRO A 84 18.86 11.05 -21.20
N ALA A 85 17.60 10.60 -21.20
CA ALA A 85 16.42 11.40 -20.84
C ALA A 85 15.85 11.08 -19.45
N ALA A 86 16.40 10.08 -18.74
CA ALA A 86 15.98 9.72 -17.40
C ALA A 86 16.42 10.81 -16.40
N ARG A 87 15.56 11.82 -16.23
CA ARG A 87 15.72 12.84 -15.19
C ARG A 87 14.93 12.46 -13.95
N GLU A 88 15.46 12.84 -12.80
CA GLU A 88 14.70 12.87 -11.55
C GLU A 88 13.41 13.67 -11.73
N ARG A 89 12.31 13.15 -11.17
CA ARG A 89 11.02 13.81 -11.05
C ARG A 89 10.83 14.24 -9.61
N VAL A 90 10.58 15.52 -9.37
CA VAL A 90 10.40 16.07 -8.01
C VAL A 90 8.98 16.58 -7.88
N VAL A 91 8.24 16.04 -6.91
CA VAL A 91 6.79 16.28 -6.77
C VAL A 91 6.44 16.74 -5.37
N ARG A 92 5.46 17.64 -5.28
CA ARG A 92 4.79 18.00 -4.04
C ARG A 92 3.80 16.89 -3.73
N LEU A 93 3.70 16.51 -2.47
CA LEU A 93 2.75 15.55 -1.95
C LEU A 93 1.88 16.19 -0.87
N GLU A 94 0.62 15.79 -0.81
CA GLU A 94 -0.35 16.20 0.21
C GLU A 94 -1.26 15.03 0.59
N ALA A 95 -1.93 15.14 1.74
CA ALA A 95 -2.84 14.10 2.22
C ALA A 95 -3.90 13.72 1.16
N GLY A 96 -4.09 12.42 0.95
CA GLY A 96 -4.95 11.88 -0.11
C GLY A 96 -4.21 11.59 -1.43
N ASP A 97 -2.95 11.98 -1.57
CA ASP A 97 -2.16 11.64 -2.76
C ASP A 97 -1.79 10.15 -2.81
N VAL A 98 -1.89 9.58 -4.00
CA VAL A 98 -1.32 8.27 -4.37
C VAL A 98 -0.16 8.51 -5.34
N ILE A 99 1.03 8.05 -4.96
CA ILE A 99 2.25 8.10 -5.77
C ILE A 99 2.73 6.69 -6.12
N ALA A 100 3.04 6.44 -7.39
CA ALA A 100 3.52 5.15 -7.86
C ALA A 100 5.06 5.12 -7.93
N THR A 101 5.69 4.01 -7.54
CA THR A 101 7.13 3.76 -7.70
C THR A 101 7.38 2.33 -8.15
N ARG A 102 8.15 2.15 -9.21
CA ARG A 102 8.50 0.82 -9.73
C ARG A 102 9.74 0.24 -9.03
N THR A 103 9.85 -1.09 -9.02
CA THR A 103 11.08 -1.78 -8.65
C THR A 103 12.29 -1.16 -9.34
N GLY A 104 13.35 -0.91 -8.57
CA GLY A 104 14.61 -0.34 -9.08
C GLY A 104 14.62 1.16 -9.30
N GLU A 105 13.48 1.87 -9.26
CA GLU A 105 13.49 3.34 -9.28
C GLU A 105 14.11 3.87 -7.98
N VAL A 106 14.99 4.85 -8.10
CA VAL A 106 15.58 5.50 -6.92
C VAL A 106 14.61 6.57 -6.44
N SER A 107 14.28 6.55 -5.16
CA SER A 107 13.39 7.54 -4.55
C SER A 107 13.96 8.09 -3.24
N TRP A 108 13.51 9.30 -2.90
CA TRP A 108 13.73 9.92 -1.59
C TRP A 108 12.48 10.70 -1.19
N TRP A 109 12.34 10.93 0.12
CA TRP A 109 11.12 11.50 0.71
C TRP A 109 11.49 12.56 1.72
N TYR A 110 10.84 13.71 1.68
CA TYR A 110 11.25 14.89 2.42
C TYR A 110 10.03 15.57 3.05
N ASN A 111 10.03 15.73 4.37
CA ASN A 111 9.15 16.68 5.02
C ASN A 111 9.86 18.03 5.07
N ASP A 112 9.51 18.91 4.13
CA ASP A 112 10.09 20.24 4.00
C ASP A 112 9.43 21.30 4.89
N SER A 113 8.56 20.90 5.80
CA SER A 113 8.00 21.78 6.82
C SER A 113 9.09 22.29 7.76
N ASP A 114 9.20 23.60 7.92
CA ASP A 114 10.14 24.30 8.82
C ASP A 114 9.44 25.07 9.96
N GLY A 115 8.18 24.76 10.26
CA GLY A 115 7.33 25.43 11.27
C GLY A 115 6.20 24.54 11.81
N ASP A 116 5.01 25.12 12.07
CA ASP A 116 3.85 24.49 12.73
C ASP A 116 3.16 23.33 11.98
N ALA A 117 3.66 22.97 10.78
CA ALA A 117 3.11 21.85 10.04
C ALA A 117 3.50 20.50 10.68
N GLY A 118 2.54 19.59 10.75
CA GLY A 118 2.70 18.31 11.42
C GLY A 118 3.52 17.28 10.63
N ASP A 119 3.67 16.10 11.22
CA ASP A 119 4.35 14.96 10.59
C ASP A 119 3.74 14.60 9.24
N LEU A 120 4.61 14.22 8.30
CA LEU A 120 4.23 13.57 7.05
C LEU A 120 4.15 12.07 7.29
N SER A 121 3.03 11.44 6.95
CA SER A 121 2.83 9.99 7.06
C SER A 121 2.38 9.40 5.73
N ILE A 122 3.10 8.39 5.24
CA ILE A 122 2.82 7.72 3.97
C ILE A 122 2.83 6.21 4.19
N VAL A 123 1.71 5.54 3.88
CA VAL A 123 1.66 4.08 3.83
C VAL A 123 2.07 3.62 2.44
N PHE A 124 3.03 2.71 2.38
CA PHE A 124 3.48 2.03 1.17
C PHE A 124 2.91 0.63 1.13
N MET A 125 2.38 0.25 -0.02
CA MET A 125 1.94 -1.12 -0.29
C MET A 125 2.45 -1.56 -1.64
N GLY A 126 2.91 -2.81 -1.74
CA GLY A 126 3.50 -3.31 -2.97
C GLY A 126 3.30 -4.79 -3.23
N ASP A 127 3.58 -5.17 -4.47
CA ASP A 127 3.69 -6.56 -4.91
C ASP A 127 5.13 -7.03 -4.72
N THR A 128 5.30 -7.95 -3.76
CA THR A 128 6.59 -8.50 -3.35
C THR A 128 6.79 -9.94 -3.85
N GLU A 129 6.01 -10.43 -4.81
CA GLU A 129 6.18 -11.80 -5.33
C GLU A 129 7.57 -12.05 -5.92
N ARG A 130 8.21 -11.00 -6.45
CA ARG A 130 9.59 -11.03 -6.96
C ARG A 130 10.60 -10.34 -6.04
N ALA A 131 10.18 -9.95 -4.83
CA ALA A 131 11.10 -9.37 -3.85
C ALA A 131 12.12 -10.40 -3.37
N VAL A 132 13.23 -9.93 -2.81
CA VAL A 132 14.27 -10.81 -2.22
C VAL A 132 13.69 -11.65 -1.08
N SER A 133 12.72 -11.10 -0.37
CA SER A 133 11.96 -11.78 0.68
C SER A 133 10.47 -11.51 0.47
N PRO A 134 9.71 -12.46 -0.10
CA PRO A 134 8.27 -12.30 -0.26
C PRO A 134 7.59 -11.97 1.07
N GLY A 135 6.73 -10.96 1.07
CA GLY A 135 6.10 -10.43 2.28
C GLY A 135 6.81 -9.20 2.86
N ASP A 136 8.04 -8.92 2.42
CA ASP A 136 8.83 -7.78 2.86
C ASP A 136 9.15 -6.83 1.69
N MET A 137 9.15 -5.54 1.98
CA MET A 137 9.62 -4.51 1.04
C MET A 137 11.06 -4.15 1.39
N SER A 138 12.02 -4.62 0.61
CA SER A 138 13.43 -4.37 0.88
C SER A 138 13.89 -3.08 0.22
N TYR A 139 14.74 -2.34 0.94
CA TYR A 139 15.33 -1.11 0.43
C TYR A 139 16.84 -1.22 0.35
N PHE A 140 17.39 -0.71 -0.75
CA PHE A 140 18.80 -0.68 -1.04
C PHE A 140 19.25 0.78 -1.00
N PHE A 141 19.88 1.17 0.11
CA PHE A 141 20.25 2.56 0.37
C PHE A 141 21.49 2.94 -0.45
N LEU A 142 21.45 4.10 -1.09
CA LEU A 142 22.59 4.64 -1.84
C LEU A 142 23.46 5.57 -0.97
N ALA A 143 22.94 5.98 0.17
CA ALA A 143 23.62 6.81 1.17
C ALA A 143 23.23 6.36 2.59
N GLY A 144 23.96 6.82 3.59
CA GLY A 144 23.70 6.47 4.99
C GLY A 144 24.53 5.30 5.50
N GLY A 145 24.38 4.98 6.78
CA GLY A 145 25.14 3.95 7.48
C GLY A 145 24.96 2.54 6.90
N ASN A 146 23.83 2.30 6.21
CA ASN A 146 23.53 1.03 5.52
C ASN A 146 23.63 1.15 3.99
N SER A 147 24.43 2.09 3.47
CA SER A 147 24.62 2.23 2.03
C SER A 147 25.21 0.95 1.43
N VAL A 148 24.62 0.46 0.33
CA VAL A 148 25.14 -0.69 -0.44
C VAL A 148 26.51 -0.40 -1.07
N LEU A 149 26.91 0.88 -1.12
CA LEU A 149 28.20 1.34 -1.63
C LEU A 149 29.27 1.39 -0.52
N GLY A 150 28.86 1.38 0.74
CA GLY A 150 29.75 1.49 1.91
C GLY A 150 30.66 0.28 2.14
N GLY A 151 30.39 -0.85 1.47
CA GLY A 151 31.20 -2.07 1.55
C GLY A 151 32.30 -2.20 0.48
N PHE A 152 32.30 -1.34 -0.55
CA PHE A 152 33.26 -1.47 -1.65
C PHE A 152 34.67 -1.01 -1.25
N ASP A 153 35.67 -1.64 -1.91
CA ASP A 153 37.07 -1.26 -1.77
C ASP A 153 37.32 0.15 -2.30
N ALA A 154 38.00 0.97 -1.51
CA ALA A 154 38.23 2.37 -1.84
C ALA A 154 39.17 2.54 -3.06
N GLY A 155 40.11 1.63 -3.27
CA GLY A 155 41.02 1.67 -4.43
C GLY A 155 40.27 1.35 -5.72
N LEU A 156 39.44 0.32 -5.72
CA LEU A 156 38.56 -0.03 -6.85
C LEU A 156 37.55 1.09 -7.14
N LEU A 157 36.94 1.68 -6.12
CA LEU A 157 36.02 2.81 -6.29
C LEU A 157 36.72 4.03 -6.91
N ALA A 158 37.90 4.40 -6.40
CA ALA A 158 38.68 5.50 -6.97
C ALA A 158 39.10 5.21 -8.43
N GLY A 159 39.46 3.97 -8.74
CA GLY A 159 39.76 3.55 -10.12
C GLY A 159 38.55 3.63 -11.07
N ALA A 160 37.34 3.41 -10.55
CA ALA A 160 36.09 3.47 -11.32
C ALA A 160 35.48 4.88 -11.40
N TRP A 161 35.97 5.84 -10.60
CA TRP A 161 35.44 7.20 -10.51
C TRP A 161 36.52 8.24 -10.85
N PRO A 162 36.63 8.64 -12.13
CA PRO A 162 37.61 9.64 -12.57
C PRO A 162 37.51 10.93 -11.75
N GLY A 163 38.66 11.39 -11.23
CA GLY A 163 38.75 12.62 -10.44
C GLY A 163 38.53 12.46 -8.93
N VAL A 164 38.26 11.24 -8.44
CA VAL A 164 38.12 10.95 -7.01
C VAL A 164 39.36 10.24 -6.47
N THR A 165 39.90 10.77 -5.37
CA THR A 165 41.02 10.16 -4.63
C THR A 165 40.56 8.94 -3.84
N LYS A 166 41.50 8.07 -3.46
CA LYS A 166 41.20 6.90 -2.61
C LYS A 166 40.60 7.33 -1.26
N GLU A 167 41.08 8.43 -0.69
CA GLU A 167 40.61 8.98 0.57
C GLU A 167 39.16 9.48 0.46
N GLN A 168 38.84 10.19 -0.64
CA GLN A 168 37.47 10.62 -0.92
C GLN A 168 36.54 9.42 -1.16
N ALA A 169 36.98 8.41 -1.93
CA ALA A 169 36.23 7.17 -2.14
C ALA A 169 36.00 6.40 -0.82
N ALA A 170 36.97 6.41 0.09
CA ALA A 170 36.84 5.81 1.41
C ALA A 170 35.80 6.54 2.28
N ALA A 171 35.67 7.86 2.14
CA ALA A 171 34.80 8.67 3.00
C ALA A 171 33.36 8.83 2.47
N VAL A 172 33.18 8.98 1.15
CA VAL A 172 31.93 9.52 0.56
C VAL A 172 30.68 8.76 1.00
N PHE A 173 30.67 7.43 0.92
CA PHE A 173 29.52 6.59 1.29
C PHE A 173 29.47 6.21 2.78
N ARG A 174 30.40 6.72 3.60
CA ARG A 174 30.49 6.46 5.04
C ARG A 174 30.31 7.72 5.90
N SER A 175 30.23 8.89 5.27
CA SER A 175 30.15 10.19 5.93
C SER A 175 28.80 10.50 6.58
N GLN A 176 27.71 9.91 6.07
CA GLN A 176 26.37 10.03 6.63
C GLN A 176 26.07 8.80 7.49
N PRO A 177 26.03 8.91 8.83
CA PRO A 177 25.82 7.74 9.70
C PRO A 177 24.35 7.31 9.80
N ALA A 178 23.40 8.15 9.39
CA ALA A 178 21.97 7.84 9.51
C ALA A 178 21.57 6.60 8.70
N VAL A 179 20.65 5.81 9.25
CA VAL A 179 20.04 4.65 8.56
C VAL A 179 18.65 5.05 8.10
N LEU A 180 18.44 5.08 6.78
CA LEU A 180 17.22 5.52 6.08
C LEU A 180 16.78 6.97 6.36
N LEU A 181 16.65 7.41 7.61
CA LEU A 181 16.06 8.70 8.01
C LEU A 181 17.09 9.61 8.66
N THR A 182 17.16 10.87 8.22
CA THR A 182 18.03 11.90 8.80
C THR A 182 17.29 13.21 9.01
N GLY A 183 17.67 13.96 10.03
CA GLY A 183 17.17 15.29 10.31
C GLY A 183 18.02 16.35 9.63
N LEU A 184 17.39 17.46 9.25
CA LEU A 184 18.04 18.60 8.61
C LEU A 184 17.90 19.84 9.50
N SER A 185 18.95 20.66 9.56
CA SER A 185 18.90 21.94 10.28
C SER A 185 18.24 23.07 9.49
N LYS A 186 18.12 22.90 8.17
CA LYS A 186 17.52 23.85 7.24
C LYS A 186 16.97 23.13 6.02
N LYS A 187 16.10 23.83 5.28
CA LYS A 187 15.58 23.32 4.00
C LYS A 187 16.69 23.00 3.01
N LEU A 188 16.48 21.95 2.21
CA LEU A 188 17.40 21.59 1.12
C LEU A 188 17.33 22.67 0.02
N PRO A 189 18.42 23.41 -0.24
CA PRO A 189 18.41 24.43 -1.27
C PRO A 189 18.31 23.78 -2.66
N GLY A 190 17.47 24.33 -3.53
CA GLY A 190 17.35 23.89 -4.93
C GLY A 190 16.38 22.73 -5.17
N VAL A 191 15.90 22.05 -4.13
CA VAL A 191 14.84 21.05 -4.26
C VAL A 191 13.51 21.76 -4.54
N ARG A 192 12.99 21.62 -5.76
CA ARG A 192 11.76 22.29 -6.20
C ARG A 192 10.82 21.31 -6.91
N PRO A 193 9.63 21.06 -6.34
CA PRO A 193 8.56 20.35 -7.03
C PRO A 193 8.20 20.97 -8.37
N ARG A 194 7.84 20.14 -9.35
CA ARG A 194 7.39 20.55 -10.68
C ARG A 194 6.03 19.93 -10.98
N GLU A 195 5.06 20.75 -11.38
CA GLU A 195 3.71 20.29 -11.73
C GLU A 195 3.70 19.24 -12.85
N ASP A 196 4.56 19.38 -13.86
CA ASP A 196 4.63 18.42 -14.97
C ASP A 196 5.15 17.04 -14.53
N ASP A 197 6.00 16.99 -13.50
CA ASP A 197 6.43 15.71 -12.94
C ASP A 197 5.28 15.02 -12.19
N ARG A 198 4.41 15.80 -11.55
CA ARG A 198 3.26 15.32 -10.78
C ARG A 198 2.24 14.60 -11.67
N LYS A 199 1.92 15.16 -12.84
CA LYS A 199 0.89 14.64 -13.78
C LYS A 199 1.04 13.16 -14.17
N ARG A 200 2.25 12.60 -14.11
CA ARG A 200 2.53 11.20 -14.51
C ARG A 200 2.79 10.26 -13.33
N LEU A 201 2.93 10.81 -12.13
CA LEU A 201 3.48 10.10 -10.98
C LEU A 201 2.54 10.12 -9.79
N VAL A 202 1.64 11.09 -9.70
CA VAL A 202 0.75 11.28 -8.55
C VAL A 202 -0.67 11.55 -9.01
N VAL A 203 -1.64 10.97 -8.31
CA VAL A 203 -3.06 11.33 -8.39
C VAL A 203 -3.56 11.67 -6.99
N ASN A 204 -4.30 12.78 -6.85
CA ASN A 204 -4.98 13.07 -5.59
C ASN A 204 -6.29 12.27 -5.53
N ALA A 205 -6.33 11.29 -4.66
CA ALA A 205 -7.52 10.48 -4.44
C ALA A 205 -8.53 11.17 -3.51
N GLY A 206 -8.08 12.20 -2.78
CA GLY A 206 -8.85 12.90 -1.75
C GLY A 206 -9.14 12.01 -0.54
N GLN A 207 -9.92 12.54 0.38
CA GLN A 207 -10.53 11.74 1.46
C GLN A 207 -11.80 11.08 0.93
N VAL A 208 -12.05 9.84 1.34
CA VAL A 208 -13.26 9.11 0.94
C VAL A 208 -14.44 9.55 1.81
N ALA A 209 -15.58 9.81 1.17
CA ALA A 209 -16.80 10.14 1.87
C ALA A 209 -17.26 8.96 2.74
N ALA A 210 -17.92 9.28 3.85
CA ALA A 210 -18.49 8.30 4.76
C ALA A 210 -19.41 7.30 4.05
N GLY A 211 -19.25 6.00 4.32
CA GLY A 211 -20.06 4.94 3.71
C GLY A 211 -19.72 4.64 2.25
N THR A 212 -18.63 5.20 1.71
CA THR A 212 -18.22 5.01 0.32
C THR A 212 -16.88 4.29 0.23
N LEU A 213 -16.63 3.69 -0.93
CA LEU A 213 -15.34 3.17 -1.34
C LEU A 213 -14.94 3.85 -2.64
N LYS A 214 -13.65 4.13 -2.78
CA LYS A 214 -13.06 4.65 -4.00
C LYS A 214 -11.96 3.70 -4.46
N THR A 215 -12.08 3.21 -5.68
CA THR A 215 -11.07 2.37 -6.32
C THR A 215 -10.33 3.20 -7.37
N LEU A 216 -9.00 3.17 -7.33
CA LEU A 216 -8.13 3.73 -8.34
C LEU A 216 -7.49 2.60 -9.13
N THR A 217 -7.57 2.70 -10.44
CA THR A 217 -7.06 1.72 -11.40
C THR A 217 -6.11 2.36 -12.40
N ALA A 218 -5.66 1.58 -13.39
CA ALA A 218 -4.93 2.11 -14.54
C ALA A 218 -5.69 3.22 -15.32
N ALA A 219 -7.03 3.27 -15.23
CA ALA A 219 -7.83 4.32 -15.86
C ALA A 219 -7.66 5.68 -15.16
N ASP A 220 -7.50 5.68 -13.83
CA ASP A 220 -7.29 6.88 -13.03
C ASP A 220 -5.81 7.31 -13.03
N MET A 221 -4.91 6.32 -13.04
CA MET A 221 -3.48 6.52 -12.98
C MET A 221 -2.76 5.41 -13.76
N ALA A 222 -2.35 5.70 -14.99
CA ALA A 222 -1.72 4.72 -15.88
C ALA A 222 -0.50 3.98 -15.27
N ALA A 223 0.23 4.63 -14.35
CA ALA A 223 1.33 4.01 -13.63
C ALA A 223 0.91 2.77 -12.82
N LEU A 224 -0.30 2.75 -12.24
CA LEU A 224 -0.85 1.59 -11.53
C LEU A 224 -0.99 0.37 -12.45
N GLY A 225 -1.33 0.60 -13.73
CA GLY A 225 -1.37 -0.45 -14.75
C GLY A 225 -0.01 -1.09 -15.01
N GLY A 226 1.04 -0.27 -15.08
CA GLY A 226 2.42 -0.76 -15.22
C GLY A 226 2.95 -1.47 -13.96
N LEU A 227 2.38 -1.19 -12.79
CA LEU A 227 2.68 -1.87 -11.53
C LEU A 227 1.89 -3.18 -11.35
N GLY A 228 0.81 -3.39 -12.11
CA GLY A 228 -0.06 -4.56 -11.93
C GLY A 228 -0.99 -4.50 -10.73
N ILE A 229 -1.22 -3.30 -10.15
CA ILE A 229 -1.95 -3.14 -8.89
C ILE A 229 -3.06 -2.09 -9.00
N SER A 230 -4.01 -2.12 -8.07
CA SER A 230 -5.04 -1.09 -7.87
C SER A 230 -5.09 -0.67 -6.41
N VAL A 231 -5.60 0.53 -6.15
CA VAL A 231 -5.75 1.09 -4.80
C VAL A 231 -7.21 1.15 -4.44
N VAL A 232 -7.59 0.69 -3.24
CA VAL A 232 -8.94 0.93 -2.71
C VAL A 232 -8.86 1.68 -1.40
N LEU A 233 -9.53 2.81 -1.35
CA LEU A 233 -9.73 3.63 -0.17
C LEU A 233 -11.17 3.41 0.30
N GLY A 234 -11.36 3.19 1.60
CA GLY A 234 -12.70 2.97 2.13
C GLY A 234 -12.92 3.64 3.46
N ARG A 235 -14.18 4.03 3.69
CA ARG A 235 -14.64 4.60 4.95
C ARG A 235 -16.02 4.06 5.30
N LEU A 236 -16.14 3.52 6.50
CA LEU A 236 -17.41 3.11 7.10
C LEU A 236 -17.67 3.93 8.36
N GLU A 237 -18.92 4.33 8.53
CA GLU A 237 -19.40 4.97 9.75
C GLU A 237 -19.56 3.95 10.89
N PRO A 238 -19.64 4.38 12.14
CA PRO A 238 -19.86 3.50 13.29
C PRO A 238 -20.96 2.46 13.06
N GLY A 239 -20.63 1.19 13.26
CA GLY A 239 -21.57 0.07 13.10
C GLY A 239 -22.01 -0.25 11.67
N ALA A 240 -21.58 0.51 10.66
CA ALA A 240 -21.88 0.19 9.27
C ALA A 240 -21.12 -1.07 8.81
N ALA A 241 -21.76 -1.87 7.96
CA ALA A 241 -21.16 -3.07 7.37
C ALA A 241 -21.22 -3.00 5.85
N ARG A 242 -20.27 -3.68 5.20
CA ARG A 242 -20.25 -3.87 3.75
C ARG A 242 -20.67 -5.30 3.45
N ALA A 243 -21.55 -5.50 2.47
CA ALA A 243 -21.97 -6.82 2.00
C ALA A 243 -20.76 -7.69 1.59
N PRO A 244 -20.84 -9.03 1.73
CA PRO A 244 -19.76 -9.93 1.36
C PRO A 244 -19.30 -9.72 -0.08
N TRP A 245 -17.99 -9.69 -0.30
CA TRP A 245 -17.39 -9.56 -1.62
C TRP A 245 -16.28 -10.58 -1.87
N VAL A 246 -15.97 -10.78 -3.14
CA VAL A 246 -14.88 -11.63 -3.61
C VAL A 246 -14.19 -10.98 -4.82
N LEU A 247 -12.89 -11.21 -4.96
CA LEU A 247 -12.10 -10.88 -6.15
C LEU A 247 -12.08 -12.12 -7.08
N ARG A 248 -12.97 -12.13 -8.07
CA ARG A 248 -13.30 -13.33 -8.87
C ARG A 248 -12.25 -13.71 -9.89
N GLU A 249 -11.40 -12.78 -10.27
CA GLU A 249 -10.22 -13.01 -11.09
C GLU A 249 -9.08 -13.69 -10.33
N GLY A 250 -9.23 -13.91 -9.02
CA GLY A 250 -8.21 -14.55 -8.20
C GLY A 250 -7.07 -13.61 -7.81
N ALA A 251 -7.36 -12.33 -7.59
CA ALA A 251 -6.42 -11.38 -7.02
C ALA A 251 -6.44 -11.44 -5.49
N ALA A 252 -5.28 -11.23 -4.86
CA ALA A 252 -5.17 -11.02 -3.42
C ALA A 252 -5.28 -9.53 -3.09
N GLN A 253 -5.73 -9.21 -1.87
CA GLN A 253 -5.84 -7.84 -1.38
C GLN A 253 -5.17 -7.68 -0.01
N LEU A 254 -4.35 -6.66 0.13
CA LEU A 254 -3.76 -6.22 1.39
C LEU A 254 -4.51 -5.00 1.90
N VAL A 255 -4.94 -4.99 3.16
CA VAL A 255 -5.67 -3.87 3.77
C VAL A 255 -4.93 -3.35 4.99
N TYR A 256 -4.74 -2.03 5.06
CA TYR A 256 -4.24 -1.30 6.24
C TYR A 256 -5.36 -0.46 6.85
N VAL A 257 -5.68 -0.70 8.11
CA VAL A 257 -6.65 0.11 8.85
C VAL A 257 -5.95 1.38 9.34
N ALA A 258 -6.34 2.52 8.78
CA ALA A 258 -5.73 3.82 9.06
C ALA A 258 -6.37 4.55 10.25
N ARG A 259 -7.69 4.37 10.48
CA ARG A 259 -8.42 4.96 11.61
C ARG A 259 -9.55 4.04 12.07
N GLY A 260 -9.87 4.12 13.37
CA GLY A 260 -10.93 3.34 14.01
C GLY A 260 -10.57 1.85 14.12
N SER A 261 -11.58 0.99 14.03
CA SER A 261 -11.42 -0.46 13.98
C SER A 261 -12.45 -1.10 13.05
N ALA A 262 -12.16 -2.30 12.56
CA ALA A 262 -13.09 -3.06 11.76
C ALA A 262 -13.08 -4.54 12.15
N ARG A 263 -14.26 -5.15 12.32
CA ARG A 263 -14.38 -6.60 12.39
C ARG A 263 -14.35 -7.16 10.99
N VAL A 264 -13.45 -8.11 10.75
CA VAL A 264 -13.22 -8.72 9.44
C VAL A 264 -13.46 -10.21 9.54
N GLN A 265 -14.25 -10.75 8.62
CA GLN A 265 -14.44 -12.18 8.45
C GLN A 265 -14.00 -12.61 7.05
N VAL A 266 -13.21 -13.69 6.97
CA VAL A 266 -12.72 -14.27 5.71
C VAL A 266 -13.10 -15.74 5.65
N SER A 267 -13.82 -16.15 4.60
CA SER A 267 -14.28 -17.53 4.43
C SER A 267 -13.14 -18.50 4.14
N SER A 268 -13.25 -19.75 4.61
CA SER A 268 -12.40 -20.85 4.16
C SER A 268 -12.78 -21.34 2.76
N SER A 269 -11.77 -21.71 1.96
CA SER A 269 -11.97 -22.40 0.67
C SER A 269 -12.58 -23.79 0.83
N ALA A 270 -12.49 -24.39 2.03
CA ALA A 270 -13.20 -25.62 2.37
C ALA A 270 -14.72 -25.41 2.55
N GLY A 271 -15.17 -24.16 2.72
CA GLY A 271 -16.55 -23.81 3.02
C GLY A 271 -16.99 -24.15 4.45
N GLY A 272 -18.30 -24.19 4.67
CA GLY A 272 -18.91 -24.47 5.97
C GLY A 272 -18.79 -23.32 6.95
N GLU A 273 -18.79 -23.64 8.25
CA GLU A 273 -18.74 -22.65 9.35
C GLU A 273 -17.31 -22.19 9.70
N THR A 274 -16.30 -22.70 8.99
CA THR A 274 -14.91 -22.36 9.26
C THR A 274 -14.51 -21.06 8.56
N LEU A 275 -14.09 -20.08 9.35
CA LEU A 275 -13.47 -18.86 8.87
C LEU A 275 -11.95 -18.97 8.95
N LEU A 276 -11.26 -18.41 7.96
CA LEU A 276 -9.81 -18.23 8.02
C LEU A 276 -9.42 -17.07 8.96
N LEU A 277 -10.32 -16.10 9.10
CA LEU A 277 -10.16 -14.94 9.98
C LEU A 277 -11.54 -14.52 10.51
N ASP A 278 -11.63 -14.21 11.80
CA ASP A 278 -12.74 -13.49 12.43
C ASP A 278 -12.16 -12.65 13.57
N GLU A 279 -11.75 -11.42 13.27
CA GLU A 279 -11.03 -10.57 14.21
C GLU A 279 -11.46 -9.11 14.13
N GLU A 280 -11.34 -8.41 15.26
CA GLU A 280 -11.36 -6.95 15.28
C GLU A 280 -9.97 -6.39 14.99
N VAL A 281 -9.85 -5.70 13.87
CA VAL A 281 -8.61 -5.11 13.38
C VAL A 281 -8.58 -3.61 13.69
N ALA A 282 -7.72 -3.21 14.62
CA ALA A 282 -7.55 -1.82 15.01
C ALA A 282 -6.68 -1.02 14.01
N ALA A 283 -6.80 0.31 14.08
CA ALA A 283 -5.92 1.21 13.35
C ALA A 283 -4.44 0.93 13.62
N GLY A 284 -3.61 0.97 12.58
CA GLY A 284 -2.20 0.60 12.66
C GLY A 284 -1.92 -0.90 12.49
N SER A 285 -2.91 -1.69 12.08
CA SER A 285 -2.76 -3.10 11.71
C SER A 285 -3.07 -3.34 10.24
N VAL A 286 -2.59 -4.47 9.72
CA VAL A 286 -2.95 -4.97 8.39
C VAL A 286 -3.58 -6.35 8.48
N PHE A 287 -4.41 -6.66 7.49
CA PHE A 287 -4.89 -8.02 7.21
C PHE A 287 -4.84 -8.29 5.70
N VAL A 288 -4.84 -9.58 5.34
CA VAL A 288 -4.80 -10.04 3.95
C VAL A 288 -6.12 -10.73 3.62
N VAL A 289 -6.64 -10.45 2.44
CA VAL A 289 -7.72 -11.19 1.78
C VAL A 289 -7.08 -12.08 0.71
N PRO A 290 -6.97 -13.39 0.95
CA PRO A 290 -6.40 -14.34 0.01
C PRO A 290 -7.26 -14.48 -1.24
N ARG A 291 -6.65 -15.01 -2.30
CA ARG A 291 -7.33 -15.21 -3.60
C ARG A 291 -8.59 -16.07 -3.45
N PHE A 292 -9.65 -15.67 -4.16
CA PHE A 292 -10.96 -16.34 -4.19
C PHE A 292 -11.71 -16.45 -2.86
N THR A 293 -11.20 -15.89 -1.76
CA THR A 293 -11.93 -15.89 -0.49
C THR A 293 -13.04 -14.85 -0.48
N VAL A 294 -14.14 -15.17 0.21
CA VAL A 294 -15.23 -14.23 0.45
C VAL A 294 -14.93 -13.49 1.74
N THR A 295 -14.98 -12.16 1.69
CA THR A 295 -14.70 -11.29 2.83
C THR A 295 -15.93 -10.47 3.20
N LEU A 296 -16.15 -10.29 4.49
CA LEU A 296 -17.12 -9.38 5.08
C LEU A 296 -16.39 -8.43 6.03
N ILE A 297 -16.81 -7.16 6.08
CA ILE A 297 -16.24 -6.17 7.01
C ILE A 297 -17.34 -5.30 7.63
N SER A 298 -17.22 -5.02 8.92
CA SER A 298 -18.02 -4.01 9.62
C SER A 298 -17.14 -3.09 10.44
N ALA A 299 -17.55 -1.83 10.57
CA ALA A 299 -16.87 -0.85 11.39
C ALA A 299 -17.16 -1.04 12.88
N GLY A 300 -16.15 -0.76 13.71
CA GLY A 300 -16.30 -0.63 15.15
C GLY A 300 -17.01 0.67 15.56
N ALA A 301 -16.94 0.98 16.85
CA ALA A 301 -17.67 2.11 17.45
C ALA A 301 -17.20 3.49 16.95
N ASP A 302 -15.94 3.62 16.54
CA ASP A 302 -15.37 4.88 16.04
C ASP A 302 -15.35 4.97 14.50
N GLY A 303 -16.07 4.06 13.83
CA GLY A 303 -15.99 3.90 12.38
C GLY A 303 -14.72 3.16 11.95
N ALA A 304 -14.51 3.06 10.64
CA ALA A 304 -13.31 2.47 10.05
C ALA A 304 -12.87 3.24 8.82
N GLN A 305 -11.57 3.50 8.68
CA GLN A 305 -10.97 4.00 7.44
C GLN A 305 -9.78 3.14 7.08
N TRP A 306 -9.65 2.79 5.81
CA TRP A 306 -8.57 1.93 5.34
C TRP A 306 -8.04 2.32 3.97
N VAL A 307 -6.81 1.89 3.72
CA VAL A 307 -6.13 1.90 2.42
C VAL A 307 -5.88 0.44 2.06
N SER A 308 -5.97 0.08 0.80
CA SER A 308 -5.67 -1.28 0.38
C SER A 308 -5.08 -1.36 -1.01
N LEU A 309 -4.27 -2.40 -1.21
CA LEU A 309 -3.73 -2.81 -2.49
C LEU A 309 -4.52 -4.02 -2.96
N ILE A 310 -5.05 -3.98 -4.18
CA ILE A 310 -5.44 -5.19 -4.90
C ILE A 310 -4.34 -5.51 -5.89
N LYS A 311 -3.86 -6.76 -5.87
CA LYS A 311 -2.82 -7.25 -6.77
C LYS A 311 -3.38 -7.57 -8.17
N SER A 312 -4.01 -6.56 -8.77
CA SER A 312 -4.53 -6.57 -10.14
C SER A 312 -4.67 -5.13 -10.61
N ALA A 313 -4.29 -4.85 -11.86
CA ALA A 313 -4.50 -3.54 -12.49
C ALA A 313 -5.97 -3.28 -12.87
N ARG A 314 -6.79 -4.35 -12.95
CA ARG A 314 -8.19 -4.32 -13.38
C ARG A 314 -9.01 -5.26 -12.48
N PRO A 315 -9.25 -4.86 -11.23
CA PRO A 315 -9.85 -5.74 -10.25
C PRO A 315 -11.32 -6.04 -10.56
N ALA A 316 -11.74 -7.30 -10.41
CA ALA A 316 -13.11 -7.75 -10.64
C ALA A 316 -13.78 -8.11 -9.31
N VAL A 317 -14.23 -7.05 -8.62
CA VAL A 317 -14.95 -7.18 -7.35
C VAL A 317 -16.40 -7.54 -7.61
N GLU A 318 -16.84 -8.69 -7.07
CA GLU A 318 -18.24 -9.10 -7.09
C GLU A 318 -18.83 -9.13 -5.67
N HIS A 319 -20.06 -8.65 -5.52
CA HIS A 319 -20.83 -8.76 -4.29
C HIS A 319 -21.70 -10.02 -4.32
N LEU A 320 -21.81 -10.73 -3.20
CA LEU A 320 -22.60 -11.97 -3.15
C LEU A 320 -24.07 -11.75 -2.82
N THR A 321 -24.39 -10.65 -2.13
CA THR A 321 -25.75 -10.24 -1.77
C THR A 321 -25.99 -8.77 -2.10
N GLY A 322 -27.26 -8.39 -2.19
CA GLY A 322 -27.72 -7.04 -2.56
C GLY A 322 -28.00 -6.87 -4.06
N GLY A 323 -28.34 -5.64 -4.45
CA GLY A 323 -28.66 -5.29 -5.83
C GLY A 323 -27.48 -5.56 -6.79
N GLY A 324 -27.73 -6.30 -7.86
CA GLY A 324 -26.70 -6.65 -8.86
C GLY A 324 -25.65 -7.66 -8.37
N SER A 325 -25.91 -8.35 -7.26
CA SER A 325 -25.04 -9.38 -6.70
C SER A 325 -25.05 -10.69 -7.48
N VAL A 326 -24.08 -11.56 -7.19
CA VAL A 326 -23.99 -12.92 -7.76
C VAL A 326 -25.26 -13.72 -7.50
N LEU A 327 -25.75 -13.77 -6.26
CA LEU A 327 -26.98 -14.50 -5.94
C LEU A 327 -28.21 -13.85 -6.58
N GLY A 328 -28.26 -12.52 -6.63
CA GLY A 328 -29.34 -11.79 -7.31
C GLY A 328 -29.36 -11.97 -8.84
N GLY A 329 -28.21 -12.31 -9.45
CA GLY A 329 -28.09 -12.58 -10.87
C GLY A 329 -28.46 -14.02 -11.29
N LEU A 330 -28.61 -14.93 -10.33
CA LEU A 330 -29.05 -16.30 -10.59
C LEU A 330 -30.58 -16.37 -10.73
N THR A 331 -31.06 -17.36 -11.48
CA THR A 331 -32.50 -17.65 -11.57
C THR A 331 -33.05 -17.94 -10.17
N ALA A 332 -34.16 -17.29 -9.79
CA ALA A 332 -34.72 -17.38 -8.44
C ALA A 332 -34.93 -18.83 -7.95
N GLN A 333 -35.45 -19.71 -8.81
CA GLN A 333 -35.66 -21.13 -8.49
C GLN A 333 -34.34 -21.87 -8.21
N VAL A 334 -33.24 -21.49 -8.86
CA VAL A 334 -31.91 -22.04 -8.59
C VAL A 334 -31.45 -21.62 -7.20
N VAL A 335 -31.65 -20.36 -6.82
CA VAL A 335 -31.28 -19.85 -5.48
C VAL A 335 -32.12 -20.50 -4.40
N GLN A 336 -33.45 -20.61 -4.59
CA GLN A 336 -34.36 -21.29 -3.68
C GLN A 336 -33.95 -22.74 -3.44
N ALA A 337 -33.71 -23.49 -4.52
CA ALA A 337 -33.27 -24.88 -4.43
C ALA A 337 -31.88 -25.00 -3.76
N SER A 338 -30.96 -24.08 -4.08
CA SER A 338 -29.58 -24.14 -3.57
C SER A 338 -29.48 -23.81 -2.08
N LEU A 339 -30.28 -22.86 -1.61
CA LEU A 339 -30.25 -22.41 -0.21
C LEU A 339 -31.35 -23.07 0.64
N SER A 340 -32.29 -23.79 0.03
CA SER A 340 -33.47 -24.35 0.70
C SER A 340 -34.28 -23.28 1.44
N VAL A 341 -34.52 -22.14 0.78
CA VAL A 341 -35.21 -20.97 1.36
C VAL A 341 -36.48 -20.62 0.60
N ALA A 342 -37.37 -19.91 1.29
CA ALA A 342 -38.60 -19.39 0.71
C ALA A 342 -38.33 -18.30 -0.35
N PRO A 343 -39.23 -18.12 -1.34
CA PRO A 343 -39.09 -17.10 -2.39
C PRO A 343 -38.83 -15.69 -1.86
N GLU A 344 -39.49 -15.32 -0.77
CA GLU A 344 -39.39 -13.97 -0.16
C GLU A 344 -37.96 -13.68 0.31
N LEU A 345 -37.25 -14.69 0.82
CA LEU A 345 -35.87 -14.53 1.24
C LEU A 345 -34.91 -14.38 0.03
N VAL A 346 -35.26 -14.98 -1.11
CA VAL A 346 -34.49 -14.81 -2.36
C VAL A 346 -34.59 -13.39 -2.91
N GLU A 347 -35.76 -12.75 -2.79
CA GLU A 347 -35.92 -11.35 -3.19
C GLU A 347 -35.00 -10.41 -2.39
N LEU A 348 -34.89 -10.65 -1.08
CA LEU A 348 -34.00 -9.91 -0.19
C LEU A 348 -32.51 -10.10 -0.55
N LEU A 349 -32.10 -11.32 -0.94
CA LEU A 349 -30.71 -11.60 -1.35
C LEU A 349 -30.31 -10.82 -2.61
N GLY A 350 -31.23 -10.62 -3.55
CA GLY A 350 -31.02 -9.82 -4.75
C GLY A 350 -31.20 -8.32 -4.56
N GLY A 351 -31.53 -7.86 -3.35
CA GLY A 351 -31.80 -6.45 -3.05
C GLY A 351 -33.11 -5.92 -3.64
N ARG A 352 -34.03 -6.79 -4.06
CA ARG A 352 -35.42 -6.39 -4.36
C ARG A 352 -36.17 -6.40 -3.04
N SER A 353 -36.31 -5.23 -2.41
CA SER A 353 -37.42 -5.02 -1.49
C SER A 353 -38.70 -5.16 -2.30
N ALA A 354 -39.62 -6.04 -1.86
CA ALA A 354 -40.97 -6.11 -2.41
C ALA A 354 -41.57 -4.70 -2.41
N GLU A 355 -41.72 -4.07 -3.58
CA GLU A 355 -42.65 -2.97 -3.70
C GLU A 355 -44.06 -3.56 -3.51
N PRO A 356 -44.89 -2.99 -2.62
CA PRO A 356 -46.26 -3.43 -2.52
C PRO A 356 -46.96 -3.10 -3.84
N SER A 357 -47.51 -4.13 -4.47
CA SER A 357 -48.45 -4.00 -5.56
C SER A 357 -49.62 -3.11 -5.13
N HIS A 358 -49.78 -1.97 -5.81
CA HIS A 358 -51.00 -1.17 -5.79
C HIS A 358 -51.75 -1.30 -7.11
#